data_AF-A0A923V6L1-F1
#
_entry.id   AF-A0A923V6L1-F1
#
_cell.length_a   1.000
_cell.length_b   1.000
_cell.length_c   1.000
_cell.angle_alpha   90.00
_cell.angle_beta   90.00
_cell.angle_gamma   90.00
#
_symmetry.space_group_name_H-M   'P 1'
#
loop_
_entity.id
_entity.type
_entity.pdbx_description
1 polymer ?
#
loop_
_entity_poly.entity_id
_entity_poly.type
_entity_poly.pdbx_seq_one_letter_code
_entity_poly.pdbx_strand_id
1 'polypeptide(L)'
;MKQYLLVILLSAFTLIGLIARADDAPTVAAQATTPPPTCGVPVCDIPAQIAELRKLEAGPRYNFYKELFENTKDTRDNASLKNLLEFGKAAYTLSKAIDVDEWVFTMAAEITNRSVERLLTQPPVIADILTDYYQSFIGDSVGSSFGALSYWKNQILNGQVSSLEELAELIKFARSARDISIKLKHDEYVINTATDIIAIASNRTLRVNPFIEGVYQIKTACKNSKDQLCSHFTTVAVVITDDLNGIAVTFAANSVTTPGFSFTKAEFVDGQSIENTKDNFDNQNAGFKFTVNPDTLEITGSISSSRVLNDIQFTGKKSFGNDKAYGQKPGGTFPKSNELSGLYAGQLNLKNNPKFPVTMVIRQIDRNLVATMQGENLKVEFGSGYYIPSKGILTLISSTNGMLVKITLSVQITANGKLKYTGTGIGMTTATNYSVELLEQ
;
A
#
# COMPACT_ATOMS: atom_id res chain seq x y z
N MET A 1 34.69 -30.02 -15.26
CA MET A 1 35.79 -29.07 -15.56
C MET A 1 35.82 -28.03 -14.45
N LYS A 2 36.93 -28.02 -13.68
CA LYS A 2 37.57 -26.94 -12.88
C LYS A 2 36.69 -25.90 -12.15
N GLN A 3 36.98 -25.43 -10.93
CA GLN A 3 37.84 -25.76 -9.79
C GLN A 3 37.60 -24.63 -8.77
N TYR A 4 37.67 -24.92 -7.47
CA TYR A 4 37.65 -23.95 -6.36
C TYR A 4 38.89 -23.02 -6.33
N LEU A 5 38.77 -21.78 -5.82
CA LEU A 5 39.76 -20.97 -5.05
C LEU A 5 39.12 -19.57 -4.76
N LEU A 6 38.91 -19.04 -3.55
CA LEU A 6 39.73 -18.71 -2.34
C LEU A 6 40.70 -17.51 -2.53
N VAL A 7 40.81 -16.67 -1.46
CA VAL A 7 41.87 -15.68 -1.08
C VAL A 7 41.56 -14.21 -1.46
N ILE A 8 41.22 -13.24 -0.56
CA ILE A 8 41.89 -12.55 0.58
C ILE A 8 43.18 -11.78 0.21
N LEU A 9 43.20 -10.44 0.39
CA LEU A 9 44.33 -9.51 0.72
C LEU A 9 43.88 -8.09 0.30
N LEU A 10 43.77 -7.02 1.11
CA LEU A 10 44.56 -6.45 2.22
C LEU A 10 45.97 -5.98 1.81
N SER A 11 46.06 -4.68 1.47
CA SER A 11 47.29 -3.87 1.42
C SER A 11 46.84 -2.39 1.42
N ALA A 12 46.90 -1.65 2.52
CA ALA A 12 48.09 -1.01 3.10
C ALA A 12 48.69 0.07 2.20
N PHE A 13 48.40 1.34 2.50
CA PHE A 13 49.30 2.46 2.19
C PHE A 13 49.15 3.53 3.29
N THR A 14 50.09 3.51 4.22
CA THR A 14 50.54 4.69 4.98
C THR A 14 51.63 5.38 4.17
N LEU A 15 51.50 6.68 3.91
CA LEU A 15 52.69 7.54 3.87
C LEU A 15 52.37 8.95 4.38
N ILE A 16 53.18 9.31 5.36
CA ILE A 16 53.25 10.55 6.12
C ILE A 16 53.84 11.66 5.24
N GLY A 17 53.26 12.86 5.34
CA GLY A 17 53.85 14.10 4.84
C GLY A 17 53.60 15.23 5.83
N LEU A 18 54.56 15.44 6.74
CA LEU A 18 54.66 16.61 7.61
C LEU A 18 54.73 17.90 6.79
N ILE A 19 53.87 18.88 7.10
CA ILE A 19 54.25 20.30 7.05
C ILE A 19 53.76 20.93 8.35
N ALA A 20 54.71 21.35 9.17
CA ALA A 20 54.50 22.22 10.30
C ALA A 20 54.21 23.64 9.81
N ARG A 21 53.17 24.27 10.36
CA ARG A 21 53.15 25.72 10.60
C ARG A 21 52.36 25.98 11.87
N ALA A 22 53.09 26.43 12.87
CA ALA A 22 52.58 27.12 14.04
C ALA A 22 52.14 28.52 13.61
N ASP A 23 50.95 28.94 14.04
CA ASP A 23 50.67 30.32 14.43
C ASP A 23 49.51 30.28 15.44
N ASP A 24 49.77 30.87 16.58
CA ASP A 24 48.96 30.87 17.79
C ASP A 24 47.65 31.66 17.62
N ALA A 25 46.54 31.05 18.03
CA ALA A 25 45.33 31.75 18.45
C ALA A 25 44.67 30.95 19.59
N PRO A 26 44.19 31.60 20.66
CA PRO A 26 43.81 30.92 21.88
C PRO A 26 42.57 30.05 21.66
N THR A 27 42.75 28.76 21.90
CA THR A 27 41.68 27.80 22.15
C THR A 27 40.87 28.28 23.35
N VAL A 28 39.73 28.92 23.08
CA VAL A 28 38.64 28.97 24.05
C VAL A 28 38.19 27.52 24.20
N ALA A 29 38.60 26.90 25.30
CA ALA A 29 38.09 25.63 25.75
C ALA A 29 36.57 25.77 25.90
N ALA A 30 35.82 25.33 24.89
CA ALA A 30 34.42 25.01 25.04
C ALA A 30 34.35 23.88 26.06
N GLN A 31 33.95 24.24 27.28
CA GLN A 31 33.72 23.32 28.37
C GLN A 31 32.81 22.20 27.87
N ALA A 32 33.28 20.97 28.01
CA ALA A 32 32.42 19.80 28.03
C ALA A 32 31.41 20.00 29.16
N THR A 33 30.20 20.43 28.82
CA THR A 33 29.07 20.44 29.74
C THR A 33 28.51 19.03 29.79
N THR A 34 28.49 18.51 31.02
CA THR A 34 27.92 17.24 31.44
C THR A 34 26.47 17.05 30.95
N PRO A 35 26.04 15.80 30.74
CA PRO A 35 24.73 15.46 30.18
C PRO A 35 23.59 15.93 31.11
N PRO A 36 22.39 16.26 30.61
CA PRO A 36 21.35 16.85 31.44
C PRO A 36 20.69 15.79 32.32
N PRO A 37 20.41 16.10 33.60
CA PRO A 37 19.26 15.49 34.24
C PRO A 37 18.52 16.50 35.13
N THR A 38 17.46 17.14 34.61
CA THR A 38 16.56 17.91 35.49
C THR A 38 15.06 17.80 35.17
N CYS A 39 14.63 17.23 34.04
CA CYS A 39 13.19 17.03 33.78
C CYS A 39 12.84 15.80 32.93
N GLY A 40 13.82 15.02 32.45
CA GLY A 40 13.58 13.80 31.66
C GLY A 40 13.16 14.02 30.20
N VAL A 41 13.21 15.24 29.68
CA VAL A 41 12.93 15.59 28.27
C VAL A 41 13.97 16.59 27.72
N PRO A 42 14.12 16.73 26.38
CA PRO A 42 15.13 17.60 25.78
C PRO A 42 15.01 19.10 26.13
N VAL A 43 13.79 19.62 26.27
CA VAL A 43 13.53 21.03 26.64
C VAL A 43 12.58 21.09 27.84
N CYS A 44 13.11 21.42 29.02
CA CYS A 44 12.37 21.35 30.27
C CYS A 44 11.25 22.37 30.43
N ASP A 45 11.50 23.63 30.05
CA ASP A 45 10.52 24.72 30.12
C ASP A 45 10.48 25.41 28.75
N ILE A 46 9.54 24.95 27.91
CA ILE A 46 9.37 25.46 26.55
C ILE A 46 9.07 26.97 26.57
N PRO A 47 8.11 27.49 27.36
CA PRO A 47 7.87 28.94 27.45
C PRO A 47 9.10 29.76 27.82
N ALA A 48 9.86 29.35 28.84
CA ALA A 48 11.07 30.06 29.25
C ALA A 48 12.13 30.02 28.14
N GLN A 49 12.36 28.85 27.53
CA GLN A 49 13.33 28.69 26.45
C GLN A 49 12.97 29.56 25.23
N ILE A 50 11.68 29.65 24.88
CA ILE A 50 11.20 30.51 23.79
C ILE A 50 11.40 32.00 24.14
N ALA A 51 11.21 32.40 25.40
CA ALA A 51 11.48 33.77 25.85
C ALA A 51 12.97 34.13 25.80
N GLU A 52 13.86 33.17 26.04
CA GLU A 52 15.31 33.34 25.85
C GLU A 52 15.68 33.47 24.37
N LEU A 53 15.18 32.57 23.52
CA LEU A 53 15.44 32.56 22.08
C LEU A 53 14.96 33.84 21.38
N ARG A 54 13.92 34.49 21.91
CA ARG A 54 13.44 35.79 21.41
C ARG A 54 14.50 36.89 21.53
N LYS A 55 15.39 36.81 22.52
CA LYS A 55 16.43 37.83 22.79
C LYS A 55 17.70 37.63 21.96
N LEU A 56 17.84 36.49 21.28
CA LEU A 56 19.03 36.17 20.50
C LEU A 56 18.98 36.77 19.09
N GLU A 57 20.14 36.96 18.48
CA GLU A 57 20.23 37.25 17.04
C GLU A 57 20.09 35.95 16.21
N ALA A 58 19.94 36.09 14.89
CA ALA A 58 19.72 34.98 13.95
C ALA A 58 20.75 33.83 14.08
N GLY A 59 22.05 34.16 14.10
CA GLY A 59 23.15 33.17 14.18
C GLY A 59 23.12 32.30 15.44
N PRO A 60 23.19 32.88 16.65
CA PRO A 60 23.10 32.13 17.90
C PRO A 60 21.82 31.31 18.03
N ARG A 61 20.68 31.86 17.57
CA ARG A 61 19.40 31.13 17.57
C ARG A 61 19.44 29.90 16.68
N TYR A 62 19.94 30.02 15.46
CA TYR A 62 20.10 28.87 14.56
C TYR A 62 21.04 27.81 15.15
N ASN A 63 22.16 28.22 15.74
CA ASN A 63 23.10 27.27 16.35
C ASN A 63 22.44 26.48 17.47
N PHE A 64 21.59 27.11 18.28
CA PHE A 64 20.80 26.42 19.29
C PHE A 64 19.87 25.35 18.65
N TYR A 65 19.11 25.72 17.61
CA TYR A 65 18.22 24.76 16.93
C TYR A 65 19.01 23.60 16.32
N LYS A 66 20.14 23.91 15.68
CA LYS A 66 21.00 22.91 15.05
C LYS A 66 21.60 21.95 16.09
N GLU A 67 22.14 22.44 17.20
CA GLU A 67 22.67 21.58 18.26
C GLU A 67 21.58 20.71 18.88
N LEU A 68 20.40 21.28 19.15
CA LEU A 68 19.27 20.51 19.67
C LEU A 68 18.86 19.41 18.68
N PHE A 69 18.77 19.74 17.39
CA PHE A 69 18.47 18.76 16.34
C PHE A 69 19.53 17.66 16.27
N GLU A 70 20.81 18.00 16.18
CA GLU A 70 21.90 17.01 16.07
C GLU A 70 21.95 16.07 17.29
N ASN A 71 21.69 16.59 18.49
CA ASN A 71 21.68 15.80 19.72
C ASN A 71 20.43 14.93 19.88
N THR A 72 19.35 15.20 19.11
CA THR A 72 18.05 14.52 19.28
C THR A 72 17.50 13.84 18.04
N LYS A 73 18.13 13.99 16.86
CA LYS A 73 17.65 13.47 15.55
C LYS A 73 17.38 11.96 15.50
N ASP A 74 18.01 11.21 16.39
CA ASP A 74 17.91 9.75 16.49
C ASP A 74 17.09 9.27 17.70
N THR A 75 16.53 10.19 18.50
CA THR A 75 15.66 9.82 19.62
C THR A 75 14.43 9.06 19.13
N ARG A 76 14.01 8.08 19.93
CA ARG A 76 12.76 7.32 19.75
C ARG A 76 11.85 7.41 20.97
N ASP A 77 12.28 8.10 22.01
CA ASP A 77 11.48 8.23 23.23
C ASP A 77 10.25 9.12 22.97
N ASN A 78 9.05 8.59 23.26
CA ASN A 78 7.79 9.27 22.96
C ASN A 78 7.62 10.58 23.73
N ALA A 79 8.08 10.65 24.98
CA ALA A 79 8.00 11.89 25.76
C ALA A 79 8.92 12.96 25.17
N SER A 80 10.15 12.59 24.84
CA SER A 80 11.13 13.45 24.17
C SER A 80 10.63 13.95 22.82
N LEU A 81 10.04 13.09 21.99
CA LEU A 81 9.53 13.47 20.67
C LEU A 81 8.33 14.43 20.77
N LYS A 82 7.40 14.20 21.70
CA LYS A 82 6.28 15.14 21.94
C LYS A 82 6.77 16.49 22.44
N ASN A 83 7.76 16.49 23.33
CA ASN A 83 8.41 17.70 23.82
C ASN A 83 9.09 18.49 22.69
N LEU A 84 9.85 17.82 21.82
CA LEU A 84 10.50 18.43 20.66
C LEU A 84 9.50 18.94 19.63
N LEU A 85 8.38 18.24 19.41
CA LEU A 85 7.28 18.69 18.56
C LEU A 85 6.66 19.99 19.07
N GLU A 86 6.33 20.06 20.35
CA GLU A 86 5.78 21.26 20.98
C GLU A 86 6.77 22.44 20.91
N PHE A 87 8.03 22.18 21.29
CA PHE A 87 9.10 23.17 21.24
C PHE A 87 9.34 23.68 19.82
N GLY A 88 9.49 22.78 18.85
CA GLY A 88 9.78 23.10 17.45
C GLY A 88 8.70 23.98 16.83
N LYS A 89 7.41 23.69 17.10
CA LYS A 89 6.29 24.54 16.66
C LYS A 89 6.39 25.94 17.25
N ALA A 90 6.61 26.05 18.56
CA ALA A 90 6.74 27.35 19.22
C ALA A 90 7.96 28.14 18.70
N ALA A 91 9.09 27.48 18.50
CA ALA A 91 10.33 28.05 17.98
C ALA A 91 10.18 28.54 16.52
N TYR A 92 9.48 27.76 15.68
CA TYR A 92 9.15 28.14 14.31
C TYR A 92 8.24 29.37 14.28
N THR A 93 7.16 29.36 15.06
CA THR A 93 6.23 30.49 15.17
C THR A 93 6.94 31.75 15.66
N LEU A 94 7.79 31.64 16.68
CA LEU A 94 8.61 32.76 17.15
C LEU A 94 9.48 33.31 16.01
N SER A 95 10.23 32.45 15.34
CA SER A 95 11.21 32.85 14.32
C SER A 95 10.52 33.53 13.13
N LYS A 96 9.36 33.04 12.70
CA LYS A 96 8.53 33.74 11.70
C LYS A 96 7.99 35.08 12.19
N ALA A 97 7.57 35.18 13.46
CA ALA A 97 6.96 36.41 13.98
C ALA A 97 7.96 37.57 14.12
N ILE A 98 9.25 37.26 14.30
CA ILE A 98 10.32 38.26 14.42
C ILE A 98 11.06 38.50 13.09
N ASP A 99 10.55 37.95 11.98
CA ASP A 99 11.03 38.17 10.61
C ASP A 99 12.53 37.91 10.42
N VAL A 100 13.03 36.80 10.97
CA VAL A 100 14.41 36.36 10.68
C VAL A 100 14.50 35.66 9.33
N ASP A 101 15.70 35.63 8.78
CA ASP A 101 16.02 34.90 7.55
C ASP A 101 15.51 33.45 7.57
N GLU A 102 15.14 32.97 6.39
CA GLU A 102 14.51 31.66 6.16
C GLU A 102 15.30 30.48 6.74
N TRP A 103 16.63 30.49 6.63
CA TRP A 103 17.49 29.41 7.11
C TRP A 103 17.37 29.19 8.63
N VAL A 104 17.00 30.21 9.41
CA VAL A 104 16.82 30.10 10.86
C VAL A 104 15.53 29.38 11.21
N PHE A 105 14.40 29.81 10.63
CA PHE A 105 13.11 29.16 10.93
C PHE A 105 12.99 27.79 10.27
N THR A 106 13.67 27.54 9.15
CA THR A 106 13.71 26.20 8.53
C THR A 106 14.35 25.18 9.46
N MET A 107 15.41 25.53 10.19
CA MET A 107 16.01 24.64 11.19
C MET A 107 15.06 24.32 12.37
N ALA A 108 14.23 25.28 12.79
CA ALA A 108 13.18 25.01 13.78
C ALA A 108 12.07 24.10 13.21
N ALA A 109 11.75 24.25 11.92
CA ALA A 109 10.84 23.34 11.23
C ALA A 109 11.41 21.91 11.13
N GLU A 110 12.72 21.73 10.94
CA GLU A 110 13.36 20.41 10.90
C GLU A 110 13.18 19.64 12.22
N ILE A 111 13.30 20.30 13.38
CA ILE A 111 13.02 19.69 14.70
C ILE A 111 11.58 19.18 14.76
N THR A 112 10.64 20.00 14.31
CA THR A 112 9.21 19.66 14.27
C THR A 112 8.96 18.47 13.34
N ASN A 113 9.39 18.57 12.09
CA ASN A 113 9.11 17.60 11.04
C ASN A 113 9.77 16.25 11.35
N ARG A 114 10.99 16.26 11.89
CA ARG A 114 11.65 15.02 12.33
C ARG A 114 10.92 14.37 13.50
N SER A 115 10.45 15.16 14.46
CA SER A 115 9.68 14.64 15.59
C SER A 115 8.36 14.02 15.14
N VAL A 116 7.65 14.69 14.22
CA VAL A 116 6.42 14.19 13.58
C VAL A 116 6.69 12.88 12.84
N GLU A 117 7.70 12.83 11.97
CA GLU A 117 8.07 11.62 11.22
C GLU A 117 8.34 10.43 12.16
N ARG A 118 9.05 10.66 13.27
CA ARG A 118 9.32 9.60 14.26
C ARG A 118 8.07 9.19 15.03
N LEU A 119 7.22 10.13 15.46
CA LEU A 119 5.96 9.81 16.14
C LEU A 119 5.01 9.02 15.23
N LEU A 120 4.95 9.38 13.95
CA LEU A 120 4.15 8.69 12.93
C LEU A 120 4.59 7.26 12.67
N THR A 121 5.83 6.91 12.95
CA THR A 121 6.42 5.60 12.62
C THR A 121 6.53 4.69 13.85
N GLN A 122 5.87 5.05 14.96
CA GLN A 122 5.80 4.24 16.17
C GLN A 122 4.42 3.59 16.35
N PRO A 123 4.36 2.39 16.95
CA PRO A 123 3.10 1.81 17.40
C PRO A 123 2.53 2.59 18.61
N PRO A 124 1.21 2.52 18.86
CA PRO A 124 0.20 1.75 18.12
C PRO A 124 -0.28 2.43 16.83
N VAL A 125 -0.77 1.62 15.88
CA VAL A 125 -1.36 2.08 14.62
C VAL A 125 -2.80 2.52 14.86
N ILE A 126 -3.02 3.81 15.13
CA ILE A 126 -4.34 4.40 15.36
C ILE A 126 -4.53 5.58 14.41
N ALA A 127 -5.52 5.52 13.52
CA ALA A 127 -5.65 6.43 12.38
C ALA A 127 -5.77 7.89 12.80
N ASP A 128 -6.56 8.18 13.82
CA ASP A 128 -6.79 9.54 14.32
C ASP A 128 -5.50 10.15 14.87
N ILE A 129 -4.76 9.39 15.69
CA ILE A 129 -3.48 9.84 16.27
C ILE A 129 -2.44 10.07 15.16
N LEU A 130 -2.34 9.16 14.20
CA LEU A 130 -1.42 9.32 13.08
C LEU A 130 -1.80 10.51 12.22
N THR A 131 -3.09 10.75 12.01
CA THR A 131 -3.59 11.89 11.24
C THR A 131 -3.25 13.22 11.94
N ASP A 132 -3.45 13.31 13.26
CA ASP A 132 -3.12 14.49 14.07
C ASP A 132 -1.61 14.82 14.00
N TYR A 133 -0.76 13.80 14.07
CA TYR A 133 0.67 14.00 13.86
C TYR A 133 0.98 14.43 12.42
N TYR A 134 0.38 13.81 11.41
CA TYR A 134 0.64 14.17 10.01
C TYR A 134 0.23 15.61 9.68
N GLN A 135 -0.86 16.11 10.28
CA GLN A 135 -1.26 17.53 10.18
C GLN A 135 -0.29 18.49 10.86
N SER A 136 0.60 17.98 11.73
CA SER A 136 1.54 18.78 12.49
C SER A 136 2.83 19.12 11.75
N PHE A 137 3.02 18.61 10.53
CA PHE A 137 4.12 19.04 9.66
C PHE A 137 4.02 20.54 9.34
N ILE A 138 5.17 21.22 9.28
CA ILE A 138 5.26 22.67 9.04
C ILE A 138 6.39 23.01 8.07
N GLY A 139 6.31 24.18 7.41
CA GLY A 139 7.30 24.62 6.44
C GLY A 139 7.39 23.67 5.24
N ASP A 140 8.59 23.52 4.66
CA ASP A 140 8.86 22.47 3.69
C ASP A 140 9.00 21.12 4.43
N SER A 141 7.98 20.28 4.30
CA SER A 141 7.87 19.00 4.98
C SER A 141 7.76 17.81 4.02
N VAL A 142 7.99 18.04 2.72
CA VAL A 142 7.74 17.05 1.66
C VAL A 142 8.59 15.79 1.90
N GLY A 143 9.88 15.97 2.24
CA GLY A 143 10.78 14.86 2.54
C GLY A 143 10.37 14.04 3.77
N SER A 144 9.99 14.68 4.88
CA SER A 144 9.57 13.99 6.10
C SER A 144 8.19 13.32 5.95
N SER A 145 7.27 13.97 5.24
CA SER A 145 5.95 13.40 4.88
C SER A 145 6.13 12.12 4.06
N PHE A 146 6.98 12.17 3.04
CA PHE A 146 7.33 11.00 2.23
C PHE A 146 8.01 9.90 3.05
N GLY A 147 8.95 10.26 3.94
CA GLY A 147 9.65 9.31 4.81
C GLY A 147 8.68 8.53 5.71
N ALA A 148 7.73 9.24 6.34
CA ALA A 148 6.72 8.63 7.21
C ALA A 148 5.77 7.69 6.44
N LEU A 149 5.29 8.10 5.26
CA LEU A 149 4.43 7.24 4.42
C LEU A 149 5.21 6.04 3.88
N SER A 150 6.45 6.24 3.43
CA SER A 150 7.32 5.19 2.92
C SER A 150 7.62 4.13 3.97
N TYR A 151 7.77 4.54 5.24
CA TYR A 151 7.89 3.60 6.35
C TYR A 151 6.71 2.64 6.40
N TRP A 152 5.47 3.14 6.44
CA TRP A 152 4.27 2.30 6.51
C TRP A 152 4.07 1.45 5.26
N LYS A 153 4.30 2.01 4.07
CA LYS A 153 4.30 1.23 2.81
C LYS A 153 5.23 0.03 2.91
N ASN A 154 6.45 0.22 3.42
CA ASN A 154 7.43 -0.85 3.59
C ASN A 154 7.07 -1.83 4.71
N GLN A 155 6.55 -1.36 5.85
CA GLN A 155 6.08 -2.22 6.95
C GLN A 155 4.98 -3.17 6.47
N ILE A 156 4.05 -2.64 5.67
CA ILE A 156 3.05 -3.44 4.99
C ILE A 156 3.79 -4.40 4.05
N LEU A 157 4.45 -3.97 2.98
CA LEU A 157 5.07 -4.87 1.97
C LEU A 157 5.93 -5.99 2.57
N ASN A 158 6.67 -5.74 3.66
CA ASN A 158 7.52 -6.72 4.32
C ASN A 158 6.79 -7.73 5.22
N GLY A 159 5.46 -7.62 5.36
CA GLY A 159 4.68 -8.54 6.18
C GLY A 159 4.67 -8.20 7.68
N GLN A 160 5.21 -7.03 8.07
CA GLN A 160 5.30 -6.61 9.47
C GLN A 160 3.95 -6.10 9.99
N VAL A 161 3.08 -5.63 9.09
CA VAL A 161 1.67 -5.34 9.37
C VAL A 161 0.80 -6.38 8.66
N SER A 162 0.03 -7.14 9.44
CA SER A 162 -0.79 -8.24 8.93
C SER A 162 -2.14 -8.41 9.61
N SER A 163 -2.36 -7.77 10.77
CA SER A 163 -3.67 -7.80 11.42
C SER A 163 -4.69 -6.98 10.61
N LEU A 164 -5.94 -7.45 10.57
CA LEU A 164 -7.02 -6.73 9.88
C LEU A 164 -7.27 -5.34 10.49
N GLU A 165 -7.14 -5.23 11.80
CA GLU A 165 -7.33 -4.01 12.56
C GLU A 165 -6.28 -2.95 12.19
N GLU A 166 -4.99 -3.28 12.23
CA GLU A 166 -3.93 -2.34 11.84
C GLU A 166 -4.00 -1.96 10.35
N LEU A 167 -4.33 -2.92 9.48
CA LEU A 167 -4.50 -2.62 8.05
C LEU A 167 -5.66 -1.64 7.81
N ALA A 168 -6.78 -1.80 8.54
CA ALA A 168 -7.90 -0.88 8.45
C ALA A 168 -7.54 0.53 8.95
N GLU A 169 -6.82 0.63 10.07
CA GLU A 169 -6.36 1.91 10.60
C GLU A 169 -5.34 2.60 9.66
N LEU A 170 -4.44 1.84 9.01
CA LEU A 170 -3.54 2.40 7.99
C LEU A 170 -4.28 2.88 6.74
N ILE A 171 -5.33 2.19 6.30
CA ILE A 171 -6.17 2.67 5.19
C ILE A 171 -6.79 4.02 5.55
N LYS A 172 -7.41 4.13 6.73
CA LYS A 172 -8.01 5.39 7.21
C LYS A 172 -6.98 6.52 7.29
N PHE A 173 -5.83 6.25 7.91
CA PHE A 173 -4.73 7.20 8.01
C PHE A 173 -4.24 7.65 6.62
N ALA A 174 -3.96 6.71 5.71
CA ALA A 174 -3.42 7.03 4.39
C ALA A 174 -4.38 7.87 3.55
N ARG A 175 -5.70 7.66 3.69
CA ARG A 175 -6.70 8.52 3.05
C ARG A 175 -6.63 9.95 3.59
N SER A 176 -6.60 10.13 4.91
CA SER A 176 -6.42 11.46 5.51
C SER A 176 -5.10 12.10 5.09
N ALA A 177 -4.00 11.34 5.09
CA ALA A 177 -2.68 11.83 4.70
C ALA A 177 -2.64 12.27 3.22
N ARG A 178 -3.30 11.53 2.32
CA ARG A 178 -3.48 11.93 0.92
C ARG A 178 -4.21 13.26 0.82
N ASP A 179 -5.36 13.39 1.47
CA ASP A 179 -6.19 14.59 1.41
C ASP A 179 -5.48 15.81 2.00
N ILE A 180 -4.74 15.63 3.10
CA ILE A 180 -3.88 16.66 3.70
C ILE A 180 -2.79 17.06 2.71
N SER A 181 -2.10 16.09 2.10
CA SER A 181 -1.00 16.36 1.15
C SER A 181 -1.48 17.13 -0.08
N ILE A 182 -2.68 16.81 -0.60
CA ILE A 182 -3.31 17.58 -1.69
C ILE A 182 -3.57 19.03 -1.25
N LYS A 183 -4.15 19.23 -0.06
CA LYS A 183 -4.42 20.58 0.48
C LYS A 183 -3.14 21.39 0.68
N LEU A 184 -2.07 20.75 1.13
CA LEU A 184 -0.76 21.34 1.31
C LEU A 184 0.03 21.49 0.00
N LYS A 185 -0.50 21.01 -1.14
CA LYS A 185 0.15 21.02 -2.45
C LYS A 185 1.53 20.35 -2.42
N HIS A 186 1.66 19.26 -1.66
CA HIS A 186 2.86 18.44 -1.72
C HIS A 186 3.04 17.84 -3.11
N ASP A 187 4.28 17.49 -3.42
CA ASP A 187 4.62 16.84 -4.68
C ASP A 187 3.84 15.53 -4.88
N GLU A 188 3.59 15.21 -6.15
CA GLU A 188 2.76 14.08 -6.56
C GLU A 188 3.24 12.74 -5.97
N TYR A 189 4.56 12.56 -5.80
CA TYR A 189 5.09 11.32 -5.25
C TYR A 189 4.68 11.08 -3.78
N VAL A 190 4.45 12.13 -2.99
CA VAL A 190 3.93 12.00 -1.61
C VAL A 190 2.49 11.52 -1.64
N ILE A 191 1.67 12.15 -2.48
CA ILE A 191 0.26 11.80 -2.70
C ILE A 191 0.15 10.35 -3.20
N ASN A 192 0.97 9.98 -4.18
CA ASN A 192 1.02 8.62 -4.74
C ASN A 192 1.46 7.58 -3.70
N THR A 193 2.36 7.93 -2.78
CA THR A 193 2.77 7.01 -1.70
C THR A 193 1.62 6.73 -0.73
N ALA A 194 0.80 7.74 -0.40
CA ALA A 194 -0.40 7.52 0.40
C ALA A 194 -1.42 6.64 -0.34
N THR A 195 -1.63 6.87 -1.63
CA THR A 195 -2.49 6.02 -2.49
C THR A 195 -1.99 4.58 -2.56
N ASP A 196 -0.67 4.37 -2.67
CA ASP A 196 -0.07 3.03 -2.66
C ASP A 196 -0.32 2.30 -1.33
N ILE A 197 -0.23 2.99 -0.18
CA ILE A 197 -0.56 2.40 1.13
C ILE A 197 -2.01 1.90 1.13
N ILE A 198 -2.96 2.73 0.65
CA ILE A 198 -4.37 2.35 0.57
C ILE A 198 -4.54 1.08 -0.28
N ALA A 199 -3.91 1.03 -1.46
CA ALA A 199 -4.00 -0.11 -2.36
C ALA A 199 -3.41 -1.39 -1.75
N ILE A 200 -2.19 -1.33 -1.21
CA ILE A 200 -1.48 -2.48 -0.63
C ILE A 200 -2.21 -2.99 0.62
N ALA A 201 -2.65 -2.09 1.51
CA ALA A 201 -3.38 -2.47 2.71
C ALA A 201 -4.77 -3.05 2.40
N SER A 202 -5.50 -2.46 1.44
CA SER A 202 -6.78 -3.00 0.95
C SER A 202 -6.61 -4.42 0.42
N ASN A 203 -5.61 -4.63 -0.45
CA ASN A 203 -5.30 -5.95 -1.00
C ASN A 203 -5.02 -6.98 0.07
N ARG A 204 -4.21 -6.64 1.06
CA ARG A 204 -3.87 -7.57 2.16
C ARG A 204 -5.05 -7.92 3.02
N THR A 205 -5.88 -6.93 3.36
CA THR A 205 -7.13 -7.14 4.09
C THR A 205 -7.98 -8.19 3.38
N LEU A 206 -8.08 -8.10 2.06
CA LEU A 206 -8.90 -8.99 1.25
C LEU A 206 -8.25 -10.33 0.92
N ARG A 207 -6.91 -10.45 0.95
CA ARG A 207 -6.24 -11.76 0.92
C ARG A 207 -6.58 -12.60 2.15
N VAL A 208 -6.75 -11.95 3.31
CA VAL A 208 -7.18 -12.61 4.55
C VAL A 208 -8.66 -12.99 4.46
N ASN A 209 -9.52 -12.11 3.95
CA ASN A 209 -10.95 -12.37 3.78
C ASN A 209 -11.48 -11.89 2.40
N PRO A 210 -11.47 -12.75 1.37
CA PRO A 210 -11.79 -12.37 0.00
C PRO A 210 -13.29 -12.42 -0.31
N PHE A 211 -14.16 -12.20 0.68
CA PHE A 211 -15.61 -12.36 0.52
C PHE A 211 -16.20 -11.47 -0.60
N ILE A 212 -15.60 -10.30 -0.84
CA ILE A 212 -16.03 -9.37 -1.88
C ILE A 212 -15.60 -9.75 -3.28
N GLU A 213 -14.63 -10.65 -3.44
CA GLU A 213 -14.13 -11.06 -4.76
C GLU A 213 -15.11 -11.98 -5.47
N GLY A 214 -15.47 -11.63 -6.70
CA GLY A 214 -16.44 -12.39 -7.48
C GLY A 214 -17.08 -11.63 -8.62
N VAL A 215 -18.06 -12.28 -9.25
CA VAL A 215 -18.92 -11.68 -10.27
C VAL A 215 -20.33 -11.53 -9.70
N TYR A 216 -20.83 -10.30 -9.73
CA TYR A 216 -22.14 -9.91 -9.25
C TYR A 216 -23.07 -9.66 -10.43
N GLN A 217 -24.29 -10.16 -10.35
CA GLN A 217 -25.36 -9.76 -11.25
C GLN A 217 -26.03 -8.52 -10.67
N ILE A 218 -26.05 -7.43 -11.43
CA ILE A 218 -26.59 -6.15 -10.99
C ILE A 218 -27.83 -5.74 -11.79
N LYS A 219 -28.68 -4.98 -11.12
CA LYS A 219 -29.78 -4.21 -11.70
C LYS A 219 -29.51 -2.75 -11.43
N THR A 220 -29.52 -1.95 -12.48
CA THR A 220 -29.36 -0.51 -12.41
C THR A 220 -30.72 0.18 -12.30
N ALA A 221 -30.75 1.29 -11.57
CA ALA A 221 -31.90 2.17 -11.45
C ALA A 221 -31.46 3.58 -11.80
N CYS A 222 -32.12 4.18 -12.79
CA CYS A 222 -31.86 5.56 -13.20
C CYS A 222 -33.10 6.41 -13.08
N LYS A 223 -32.92 7.63 -12.57
CA LYS A 223 -34.00 8.61 -12.44
C LYS A 223 -34.47 9.13 -13.80
N ASN A 224 -33.63 9.06 -14.84
CA ASN A 224 -33.97 9.50 -16.19
C ASN A 224 -33.88 8.33 -17.19
N SER A 225 -34.99 7.99 -17.83
CA SER A 225 -35.08 6.86 -18.77
C SER A 225 -34.38 7.10 -20.11
N LYS A 226 -33.91 8.33 -20.37
CA LYS A 226 -33.18 8.70 -21.60
C LYS A 226 -31.67 8.44 -21.53
N ASP A 227 -31.13 8.14 -20.36
CA ASP A 227 -29.70 7.83 -20.19
C ASP A 227 -29.44 6.40 -20.69
N GLN A 228 -29.07 6.25 -21.96
CA GLN A 228 -28.83 4.92 -22.58
C GLN A 228 -27.82 4.07 -21.78
N LEU A 229 -26.82 4.70 -21.13
CA LEU A 229 -25.84 4.03 -20.28
C LEU A 229 -26.46 3.26 -19.11
N CYS A 230 -27.66 3.65 -18.65
CA CYS A 230 -28.32 3.05 -17.50
C CYS A 230 -28.69 1.60 -17.69
N SER A 231 -29.15 1.18 -18.86
CA SER A 231 -29.56 -0.22 -19.11
C SER A 231 -28.40 -1.14 -19.54
N HIS A 232 -27.18 -0.59 -19.69
CA HIS A 232 -26.07 -1.35 -20.26
C HIS A 232 -25.38 -2.26 -19.23
N PHE A 233 -25.31 -1.87 -17.96
CA PHE A 233 -24.59 -2.65 -16.96
C PHE A 233 -25.47 -3.74 -16.35
N THR A 234 -24.99 -4.97 -16.44
CA THR A 234 -25.72 -6.16 -15.93
C THR A 234 -24.86 -7.00 -15.01
N THR A 235 -23.54 -6.80 -15.06
CA THR A 235 -22.59 -7.51 -14.20
C THR A 235 -21.51 -6.58 -13.68
N VAL A 236 -20.98 -6.93 -12.50
CA VAL A 236 -19.79 -6.32 -11.90
C VAL A 236 -18.81 -7.43 -11.55
N ALA A 237 -17.59 -7.35 -12.06
CA ALA A 237 -16.49 -8.21 -11.62
C ALA A 237 -15.61 -7.43 -10.64
N VAL A 238 -15.36 -8.03 -9.48
CA VAL A 238 -14.46 -7.51 -8.45
C VAL A 238 -13.32 -8.50 -8.28
N VAL A 239 -12.09 -8.05 -8.49
CA VAL A 239 -10.89 -8.90 -8.46
C VAL A 239 -9.80 -8.19 -7.65
N ILE A 240 -9.27 -8.87 -6.64
CA ILE A 240 -8.08 -8.44 -5.90
C ILE A 240 -6.87 -8.74 -6.78
N THR A 241 -6.13 -7.72 -7.17
CA THR A 241 -5.00 -7.83 -8.10
C THR A 241 -3.67 -8.01 -7.36
N ASP A 242 -2.56 -7.59 -7.97
CA ASP A 242 -1.26 -7.56 -7.29
C ASP A 242 -1.24 -6.44 -6.24
N ASP A 243 -0.22 -6.47 -5.36
CA ASP A 243 -0.15 -5.57 -4.21
C ASP A 243 -0.19 -4.07 -4.59
N LEU A 244 0.30 -3.69 -5.77
CA LEU A 244 0.40 -2.29 -6.20
C LEU A 244 -0.81 -1.81 -7.02
N ASN A 245 -1.51 -2.72 -7.70
CA ASN A 245 -2.66 -2.40 -8.55
C ASN A 245 -4.00 -2.44 -7.80
N GLY A 246 -3.99 -2.82 -6.51
CA GLY A 246 -5.16 -2.73 -5.65
C GLY A 246 -6.29 -3.68 -6.04
N ILE A 247 -7.51 -3.22 -5.85
CA ILE A 247 -8.71 -3.91 -6.29
C ILE A 247 -9.07 -3.40 -7.69
N ALA A 248 -9.37 -4.32 -8.59
CA ALA A 248 -9.94 -4.00 -9.88
C ALA A 248 -11.45 -4.26 -9.87
N VAL A 249 -12.21 -3.32 -10.42
CA VAL A 249 -13.67 -3.41 -10.53
C VAL A 249 -14.06 -3.09 -11.96
N THR A 250 -14.78 -4.02 -12.60
CA THR A 250 -15.25 -3.86 -13.98
C THR A 250 -16.75 -4.00 -14.05
N PHE A 251 -17.42 -2.99 -14.61
CA PHE A 251 -18.84 -2.99 -14.92
C PHE A 251 -19.01 -3.40 -16.40
N ALA A 252 -19.70 -4.52 -16.63
CA ALA A 252 -19.85 -5.11 -17.95
C ALA A 252 -21.32 -5.30 -18.35
N ALA A 253 -21.55 -5.23 -19.67
CA ALA A 253 -22.80 -5.55 -20.31
C ALA A 253 -22.80 -7.02 -20.76
N ASN A 254 -23.90 -7.74 -20.56
CA ASN A 254 -24.03 -9.14 -21.00
C ASN A 254 -23.87 -9.33 -22.52
N SER A 255 -24.03 -8.26 -23.32
CA SER A 255 -24.10 -8.31 -24.78
C SER A 255 -22.89 -7.71 -25.51
N VAL A 256 -21.91 -7.14 -24.81
CA VAL A 256 -20.77 -6.46 -25.45
C VAL A 256 -19.46 -7.05 -24.97
N THR A 257 -18.52 -7.27 -25.89
CA THR A 257 -17.17 -7.77 -25.61
C THR A 257 -16.24 -6.73 -24.99
N THR A 258 -16.69 -5.47 -24.87
CA THR A 258 -15.95 -4.37 -24.24
C THR A 258 -16.54 -4.02 -22.87
N PRO A 259 -15.70 -3.85 -21.84
CA PRO A 259 -16.14 -3.38 -20.53
C PRO A 259 -16.67 -1.95 -20.67
N GLY A 260 -17.79 -1.64 -20.01
CA GLY A 260 -18.35 -0.29 -20.09
C GLY A 260 -17.65 0.68 -19.13
N PHE A 261 -17.25 0.21 -17.95
CA PHE A 261 -16.28 0.90 -17.08
C PHE A 261 -15.35 -0.12 -16.42
N SER A 262 -14.06 0.19 -16.36
CA SER A 262 -13.08 -0.61 -15.64
C SER A 262 -12.21 0.30 -14.80
N PHE A 263 -12.14 0.01 -13.52
CA PHE A 263 -11.39 0.76 -12.53
C PHE A 263 -10.31 -0.15 -11.96
N THR A 264 -9.09 0.37 -11.85
CA THR A 264 -7.99 -0.24 -11.09
C THR A 264 -7.73 0.62 -9.86
N LYS A 265 -6.99 0.10 -8.86
CA LYS A 265 -6.72 0.81 -7.60
C LYS A 265 -7.98 1.26 -6.86
N ALA A 266 -9.05 0.47 -6.92
CA ALA A 266 -10.19 0.68 -6.04
C ALA A 266 -9.79 0.44 -4.57
N GLU A 267 -10.36 1.24 -3.69
CA GLU A 267 -10.07 1.31 -2.26
C GLU A 267 -11.07 0.46 -1.49
N PHE A 268 -10.60 -0.33 -0.52
CA PHE A 268 -11.47 -0.99 0.45
C PHE A 268 -11.68 -0.09 1.65
N VAL A 269 -12.94 0.18 1.99
CA VAL A 269 -13.35 1.19 2.97
C VAL A 269 -14.22 0.54 4.03
N ASP A 270 -13.92 0.85 5.29
CA ASP A 270 -14.73 0.50 6.47
C ASP A 270 -15.12 -1.00 6.56
N GLY A 271 -14.30 -1.89 6.00
CA GLY A 271 -14.50 -3.33 6.08
C GLY A 271 -15.61 -3.90 5.19
N GLN A 272 -16.31 -3.08 4.40
CA GLN A 272 -17.45 -3.53 3.60
C GLN A 272 -17.69 -2.74 2.32
N SER A 273 -17.12 -1.55 2.17
CA SER A 273 -17.30 -0.70 1.00
C SER A 273 -16.11 -0.78 0.05
N ILE A 274 -16.36 -0.68 -1.24
CA ILE A 274 -15.34 -0.45 -2.26
C ILE A 274 -15.68 0.82 -3.00
N GLU A 275 -14.69 1.68 -3.20
CA GLU A 275 -14.85 2.88 -4.00
C GLU A 275 -13.64 3.17 -4.86
N ASN A 276 -13.85 3.96 -5.90
CA ASN A 276 -12.78 4.60 -6.64
C ASN A 276 -13.23 6.06 -6.82
N THR A 277 -12.47 6.98 -6.24
CA THR A 277 -12.69 8.41 -6.38
C THR A 277 -12.50 8.81 -7.84
N LYS A 278 -13.21 9.87 -8.27
CA LYS A 278 -13.17 10.38 -9.64
C LYS A 278 -11.74 10.81 -10.00
N ASP A 279 -10.98 9.91 -10.59
CA ASP A 279 -9.72 10.24 -11.23
C ASP A 279 -9.96 10.41 -12.73
N ASN A 280 -9.26 11.37 -13.32
CA ASN A 280 -9.37 11.74 -14.73
C ASN A 280 -8.68 10.64 -15.56
N PHE A 281 -9.29 9.47 -15.67
CA PHE A 281 -8.78 8.37 -16.49
C PHE A 281 -9.39 8.48 -17.89
N ASP A 282 -8.54 8.63 -18.91
CA ASP A 282 -8.93 8.55 -20.32
C ASP A 282 -10.02 9.59 -20.74
N ASN A 283 -9.86 10.85 -20.30
CA ASN A 283 -10.78 11.98 -20.53
C ASN A 283 -12.21 11.75 -20.01
N GLN A 284 -12.40 10.83 -19.06
CA GLN A 284 -13.69 10.55 -18.44
C GLN A 284 -13.57 10.64 -16.93
N ASN A 285 -14.20 11.67 -16.35
CA ASN A 285 -14.41 11.73 -14.91
C ASN A 285 -15.48 10.72 -14.52
N ALA A 286 -15.07 9.50 -14.21
CA ALA A 286 -15.92 8.44 -13.70
C ALA A 286 -15.39 7.93 -12.35
N GLY A 287 -16.29 7.52 -11.48
CA GLY A 287 -15.96 6.92 -10.19
C GLY A 287 -17.14 6.10 -9.70
N PHE A 288 -16.90 5.24 -8.73
CA PHE A 288 -17.96 4.40 -8.18
C PHE A 288 -17.81 4.27 -6.67
N LYS A 289 -18.91 3.88 -6.03
CA LYS A 289 -18.91 3.46 -4.64
C LYS A 289 -19.97 2.39 -4.45
N PHE A 290 -19.63 1.28 -3.81
CA PHE A 290 -20.62 0.31 -3.36
C PHE A 290 -20.26 -0.29 -2.02
N THR A 291 -21.25 -0.87 -1.37
CA THR A 291 -21.10 -1.64 -0.14
C THR A 291 -21.52 -3.07 -0.39
N VAL A 292 -20.81 -4.02 0.21
CA VAL A 292 -21.10 -5.44 0.19
C VAL A 292 -21.64 -5.83 1.57
N ASN A 293 -22.83 -6.41 1.62
CA ASN A 293 -23.31 -7.05 2.83
C ASN A 293 -22.55 -8.38 3.00
N PRO A 294 -21.76 -8.58 4.07
CA PRO A 294 -20.94 -9.78 4.23
C PRO A 294 -21.77 -11.06 4.42
N ASP A 295 -23.00 -10.95 4.94
CA ASP A 295 -23.88 -12.09 5.20
C ASP A 295 -24.65 -12.51 3.95
N THR A 296 -25.18 -11.55 3.19
CA THR A 296 -26.01 -11.83 2.00
C THR A 296 -25.22 -11.85 0.69
N LEU A 297 -24.00 -11.30 0.70
CA LEU A 297 -23.15 -11.03 -0.47
C LEU A 297 -23.88 -10.20 -1.55
N GLU A 298 -24.78 -9.35 -1.09
CA GLU A 298 -25.47 -8.37 -1.92
C GLU A 298 -24.67 -7.07 -1.96
N ILE A 299 -24.66 -6.43 -3.12
CA ILE A 299 -24.01 -5.15 -3.33
C ILE A 299 -25.03 -4.07 -3.59
N THR A 300 -24.81 -2.89 -3.03
CA THR A 300 -25.58 -1.68 -3.30
C THR A 300 -24.64 -0.52 -3.47
N GLY A 301 -24.81 0.27 -4.53
CA GLY A 301 -23.90 1.35 -4.83
C GLY A 301 -24.33 2.26 -5.96
N SER A 302 -23.40 3.11 -6.37
CA SER A 302 -23.57 4.06 -7.46
C SER A 302 -22.34 4.15 -8.36
N ILE A 303 -22.59 4.50 -9.62
CA ILE A 303 -21.58 4.90 -10.60
C ILE A 303 -21.85 6.37 -10.92
N SER A 304 -20.82 7.20 -10.76
CA SER A 304 -20.83 8.60 -11.15
C SER A 304 -19.98 8.77 -12.41
N SER A 305 -20.45 9.53 -13.38
CA SER A 305 -19.66 9.85 -14.58
C SER A 305 -20.08 11.20 -15.16
N SER A 306 -19.15 11.95 -15.76
CA SER A 306 -19.48 13.14 -16.55
C SER A 306 -20.42 12.87 -17.73
N ARG A 307 -20.58 11.59 -18.13
CA ARG A 307 -21.50 11.16 -19.21
C ARG A 307 -22.95 11.03 -18.78
N VAL A 308 -23.24 11.07 -17.47
CA VAL A 308 -24.60 10.95 -16.94
C VAL A 308 -24.89 12.14 -16.02
N LEU A 309 -26.09 12.71 -16.14
CA LEU A 309 -26.50 13.85 -15.33
C LEU A 309 -26.69 13.49 -13.86
N ASN A 310 -27.02 12.23 -13.58
CA ASN A 310 -27.20 11.70 -12.23
C ASN A 310 -26.42 10.40 -12.07
N ASP A 311 -26.01 10.11 -10.83
CA ASP A 311 -25.41 8.84 -10.47
C ASP A 311 -26.34 7.66 -10.83
N ILE A 312 -25.78 6.65 -11.49
CA ILE A 312 -26.45 5.38 -11.79
C ILE A 312 -26.43 4.55 -10.53
N GLN A 313 -27.60 4.37 -9.90
CA GLN A 313 -27.72 3.49 -8.73
C GLN A 313 -27.77 2.03 -9.19
N PHE A 314 -27.21 1.12 -8.41
CA PHE A 314 -27.31 -0.31 -8.68
C PHE A 314 -27.44 -1.13 -7.40
N THR A 315 -28.11 -2.27 -7.55
CA THR A 315 -28.16 -3.33 -6.56
C THR A 315 -27.82 -4.65 -7.24
N GLY A 316 -27.24 -5.60 -6.52
CA GLY A 316 -26.92 -6.89 -7.11
C GLY A 316 -26.59 -7.95 -6.10
N LYS A 317 -26.42 -9.17 -6.59
CA LYS A 317 -26.06 -10.33 -5.77
C LYS A 317 -24.90 -11.08 -6.41
N LYS A 318 -24.03 -11.61 -5.56
CA LYS A 318 -22.91 -12.45 -6.00
C LYS A 318 -23.45 -13.69 -6.73
N SER A 319 -23.13 -13.77 -8.02
CA SER A 319 -23.48 -14.92 -8.87
C SER A 319 -22.36 -15.96 -8.91
N PHE A 320 -21.12 -15.51 -8.69
CA PHE A 320 -19.93 -16.32 -8.67
C PHE A 320 -18.90 -15.73 -7.71
N GLY A 321 -18.15 -16.59 -7.03
CA GLY A 321 -17.11 -16.19 -6.09
C GLY A 321 -16.05 -17.26 -5.94
N ASN A 322 -14.91 -16.84 -5.38
CA ASN A 322 -13.82 -17.76 -5.03
C ASN A 322 -14.06 -18.49 -3.71
N ASP A 323 -15.26 -18.38 -3.13
CA ASP A 323 -15.65 -18.96 -1.85
C ASP A 323 -15.46 -20.49 -1.85
N LYS A 324 -15.58 -21.16 -3.01
CA LYS A 324 -15.30 -22.60 -3.15
C LYS A 324 -13.83 -22.95 -2.97
N ALA A 325 -12.90 -22.07 -3.36
CA ALA A 325 -11.48 -22.28 -3.15
C ALA A 325 -11.12 -21.97 -1.69
N TYR A 326 -11.58 -20.84 -1.15
CA TYR A 326 -11.27 -20.39 0.22
C TYR A 326 -12.04 -21.12 1.33
N GLY A 327 -13.21 -21.69 1.03
CA GLY A 327 -14.11 -22.35 1.98
C GLY A 327 -13.84 -23.85 2.17
N GLN A 328 -12.82 -24.42 1.52
CA GLN A 328 -12.41 -25.79 1.82
C GLN A 328 -11.82 -25.85 3.23
N LYS A 329 -12.40 -26.68 4.11
CA LYS A 329 -11.89 -26.86 5.47
C LYS A 329 -10.41 -27.28 5.40
N PRO A 330 -9.52 -26.68 6.21
CA PRO A 330 -8.13 -27.11 6.32
C PRO A 330 -8.11 -28.50 6.95
N GLY A 331 -8.10 -29.53 6.10
CA GLY A 331 -8.12 -30.94 6.49
C GLY A 331 -6.97 -31.74 5.90
N GLY A 332 -5.93 -31.09 5.40
CA GLY A 332 -4.81 -31.76 4.74
C GLY A 332 -3.49 -31.03 4.94
N THR A 333 -2.39 -31.73 4.66
CA THR A 333 -1.06 -31.14 4.58
C THR A 333 -0.97 -30.28 3.32
N PHE A 334 -0.59 -29.02 3.47
CA PHE A 334 -0.35 -28.11 2.36
C PHE A 334 1.13 -28.07 2.00
N PRO A 335 1.49 -27.99 0.71
CA PRO A 335 2.88 -27.85 0.30
C PRO A 335 3.48 -26.53 0.79
N LYS A 336 4.81 -26.47 0.88
CA LYS A 336 5.54 -25.21 1.02
C LYS A 336 5.60 -24.49 -0.33
N SER A 337 5.82 -23.17 -0.32
CA SER A 337 5.84 -22.37 -1.56
C SER A 337 6.84 -22.87 -2.60
N ASN A 338 8.00 -23.38 -2.17
CA ASN A 338 9.03 -23.93 -3.04
C ASN A 338 8.68 -25.30 -3.66
N GLU A 339 7.66 -25.97 -3.15
CA GLU A 339 7.16 -27.26 -3.66
C GLU A 339 6.09 -27.08 -4.74
N LEU A 340 5.67 -25.83 -5.04
CA LEU A 340 4.65 -25.52 -6.05
C LEU A 340 5.20 -25.44 -7.49
N SER A 341 6.52 -25.43 -7.66
CA SER A 341 7.12 -25.33 -8.99
C SER A 341 7.03 -26.66 -9.71
N GLY A 342 6.48 -26.69 -10.92
CA GLY A 342 6.25 -27.94 -11.63
C GLY A 342 5.43 -27.80 -12.90
N LEU A 343 5.13 -28.96 -13.48
CA LEU A 343 4.28 -29.13 -14.65
C LEU A 343 3.00 -29.85 -14.23
N TYR A 344 1.87 -29.25 -14.58
CA TYR A 344 0.54 -29.71 -14.20
C TYR A 344 -0.33 -29.84 -15.43
N ALA A 345 -1.12 -30.89 -15.54
CA ALA A 345 -2.10 -31.07 -16.61
C ALA A 345 -3.49 -31.21 -16.04
N GLY A 346 -4.48 -30.76 -16.80
CA GLY A 346 -5.88 -30.87 -16.42
C GLY A 346 -6.80 -30.18 -17.39
N GLN A 347 -7.83 -29.52 -16.86
CA GLN A 347 -8.94 -29.03 -17.66
C GLN A 347 -9.54 -27.73 -17.10
N LEU A 348 -10.02 -26.88 -18.01
CA LEU A 348 -10.92 -25.77 -17.73
C LEU A 348 -12.36 -26.21 -18.04
N ASN A 349 -13.29 -25.91 -17.14
CA ASN A 349 -14.71 -26.02 -17.48
C ASN A 349 -15.23 -24.65 -17.89
N LEU A 350 -15.27 -24.41 -19.20
CA LEU A 350 -15.81 -23.20 -19.80
C LEU A 350 -17.29 -23.41 -20.13
N LYS A 351 -18.09 -22.33 -20.07
CA LYS A 351 -19.53 -22.38 -20.37
C LYS A 351 -19.85 -23.03 -21.73
N ASN A 352 -19.02 -22.77 -22.74
CA ASN A 352 -19.23 -23.25 -24.11
C ASN A 352 -18.32 -24.43 -24.50
N ASN A 353 -17.37 -24.80 -23.64
CA ASN A 353 -16.45 -25.91 -23.87
C ASN A 353 -16.09 -26.57 -22.53
N PRO A 354 -16.96 -27.45 -22.00
CA PRO A 354 -16.69 -28.17 -20.77
C PRO A 354 -15.51 -29.13 -21.00
N LYS A 355 -14.57 -29.20 -20.04
CA LYS A 355 -13.36 -30.03 -20.09
C LYS A 355 -12.33 -29.64 -21.17
N PHE A 356 -12.15 -28.34 -21.41
CA PHE A 356 -11.09 -27.84 -22.30
C PHE A 356 -9.70 -28.17 -21.71
N PRO A 357 -8.88 -29.00 -22.37
CA PRO A 357 -7.62 -29.49 -21.81
C PRO A 357 -6.58 -28.37 -21.73
N VAL A 358 -5.85 -28.32 -20.61
CA VAL A 358 -4.79 -27.35 -20.37
C VAL A 358 -3.59 -27.96 -19.65
N THR A 359 -2.43 -27.38 -19.89
CA THR A 359 -1.19 -27.61 -19.16
C THR A 359 -0.76 -26.31 -18.50
N MET A 360 -0.34 -26.37 -17.24
CA MET A 360 0.18 -25.24 -16.48
C MET A 360 1.61 -25.52 -16.04
N VAL A 361 2.51 -24.58 -16.29
CA VAL A 361 3.86 -24.55 -15.71
C VAL A 361 3.88 -23.50 -14.64
N ILE A 362 4.23 -23.86 -13.41
CA ILE A 362 4.43 -22.92 -12.29
C ILE A 362 5.92 -22.85 -11.98
N ARG A 363 6.43 -21.64 -11.78
CA ARG A 363 7.82 -21.40 -11.38
C ARG A 363 7.87 -20.37 -10.27
N GLN A 364 8.71 -20.62 -9.28
CA GLN A 364 9.12 -19.60 -8.33
C GLN A 364 10.31 -18.83 -8.89
N ILE A 365 10.15 -17.52 -9.05
CA ILE A 365 11.23 -16.58 -9.38
C ILE A 365 11.33 -15.63 -8.19
N ASP A 366 12.43 -15.74 -7.45
CA ASP A 366 12.63 -15.07 -6.15
C ASP A 366 11.49 -15.38 -5.16
N ARG A 367 10.71 -14.35 -4.81
CA ARG A 367 9.54 -14.46 -3.92
C ARG A 367 8.22 -14.56 -4.67
N ASN A 368 8.23 -14.46 -5.99
CA ASN A 368 7.03 -14.42 -6.83
C ASN A 368 6.77 -15.78 -7.48
N LEU A 369 5.50 -16.16 -7.57
CA LEU A 369 5.08 -17.31 -8.36
C LEU A 369 4.61 -16.80 -9.72
N VAL A 370 5.26 -17.27 -10.77
CA VAL A 370 4.82 -17.04 -12.15
C VAL A 370 4.28 -18.33 -12.72
N ALA A 371 3.31 -18.22 -13.63
CA ALA A 371 2.76 -19.39 -14.29
C ALA A 371 2.47 -19.15 -15.76
N THR A 372 2.49 -20.20 -16.55
CA THR A 372 2.01 -20.19 -17.93
C THR A 372 0.99 -21.31 -18.09
N MET A 373 -0.24 -20.96 -18.45
CA MET A 373 -1.28 -21.91 -18.82
C MET A 373 -1.39 -21.96 -20.35
N GLN A 374 -1.41 -23.17 -20.90
CA GLN A 374 -1.48 -23.43 -22.33
C GLN A 374 -2.57 -24.46 -22.63
N GLY A 375 -3.31 -24.25 -23.71
CA GLY A 375 -4.25 -25.18 -24.30
C GLY A 375 -4.35 -24.94 -25.81
N GLU A 376 -5.24 -25.65 -26.50
CA GLU A 376 -5.43 -25.45 -27.94
C GLU A 376 -5.90 -24.01 -28.24
N ASN A 377 -5.02 -23.21 -28.86
CA ASN A 377 -5.24 -21.77 -29.11
C ASN A 377 -5.43 -20.91 -27.85
N LEU A 378 -5.01 -21.39 -26.68
CA LEU A 378 -5.00 -20.64 -25.43
C LEU A 378 -3.58 -20.53 -24.90
N LYS A 379 -3.10 -19.32 -24.65
CA LYS A 379 -1.88 -19.07 -23.87
C LYS A 379 -2.11 -17.90 -22.93
N VAL A 380 -2.00 -18.15 -21.63
CA VAL A 380 -2.12 -17.13 -20.58
C VAL A 380 -0.86 -17.14 -19.74
N GLU A 381 -0.22 -15.99 -19.63
CA GLU A 381 0.98 -15.78 -18.81
C GLU A 381 0.59 -15.01 -17.56
N PHE A 382 0.78 -15.64 -16.40
CA PHE A 382 0.58 -15.05 -15.09
C PHE A 382 1.93 -14.53 -14.59
N GLY A 383 2.12 -13.22 -14.70
CA GLY A 383 3.36 -12.54 -14.28
C GLY A 383 3.42 -12.29 -12.77
N SER A 384 2.31 -12.48 -12.06
CA SER A 384 2.23 -12.28 -10.61
C SER A 384 1.40 -13.39 -9.97
N GLY A 385 1.84 -13.85 -8.81
CA GLY A 385 1.18 -14.90 -8.06
C GLY A 385 1.69 -14.98 -6.63
N TYR A 386 0.80 -15.35 -5.74
CA TYR A 386 1.09 -15.54 -4.32
C TYR A 386 0.43 -16.82 -3.81
N TYR A 387 1.04 -17.39 -2.78
CA TYR A 387 0.54 -18.58 -2.11
C TYR A 387 0.31 -18.29 -0.64
N ILE A 388 -0.80 -18.78 -0.10
CA ILE A 388 -1.16 -18.71 1.32
C ILE A 388 -1.06 -20.14 1.88
N PRO A 389 0.11 -20.55 2.42
CA PRO A 389 0.33 -21.92 2.88
C PRO A 389 -0.66 -22.37 3.95
N SER A 390 -1.03 -21.48 4.87
CA SER A 390 -1.99 -21.78 5.95
C SER A 390 -3.39 -22.15 5.46
N LYS A 391 -3.73 -21.80 4.22
CA LYS A 391 -5.02 -22.11 3.59
C LYS A 391 -4.90 -23.01 2.37
N GLY A 392 -3.67 -23.33 1.94
CA GLY A 392 -3.43 -24.03 0.68
C GLY A 392 -3.91 -23.28 -0.55
N ILE A 393 -3.96 -21.95 -0.54
CA ILE A 393 -4.52 -21.17 -1.66
C ILE A 393 -3.40 -20.56 -2.50
N LEU A 394 -3.38 -20.92 -3.79
CA LEU A 394 -2.56 -20.29 -4.82
C LEU A 394 -3.42 -19.31 -5.62
N THR A 395 -2.95 -18.08 -5.76
CA THR A 395 -3.54 -17.08 -6.64
C THR A 395 -2.54 -16.69 -7.73
N LEU A 396 -3.03 -16.64 -8.97
CA LEU A 396 -2.26 -16.26 -10.15
C LEU A 396 -3.02 -15.14 -10.88
N ILE A 397 -2.30 -14.09 -11.28
CA ILE A 397 -2.86 -12.90 -11.90
C ILE A 397 -2.10 -12.59 -13.20
N SER A 398 -2.86 -12.37 -14.26
CA SER A 398 -2.39 -11.98 -15.59
C SER A 398 -3.03 -10.66 -15.98
N SER A 399 -2.24 -9.71 -16.48
CA SER A 399 -2.69 -8.41 -16.96
C SER A 399 -2.28 -8.16 -18.41
N THR A 400 -2.13 -9.22 -19.21
CA THR A 400 -1.61 -9.14 -20.58
C THR A 400 -2.66 -8.56 -21.52
N ASN A 401 -2.25 -7.63 -22.40
CA ASN A 401 -3.09 -7.03 -23.45
C ASN A 401 -4.39 -6.37 -22.94
N GLY A 402 -4.36 -5.76 -21.74
CA GLY A 402 -5.54 -5.10 -21.16
C GLY A 402 -6.62 -6.06 -20.65
N MET A 403 -6.38 -7.38 -20.71
CA MET A 403 -7.24 -8.38 -20.10
C MET A 403 -6.69 -8.77 -18.74
N LEU A 404 -7.43 -8.42 -17.69
CA LEU A 404 -7.12 -8.85 -16.34
C LEU A 404 -7.81 -10.19 -16.07
N VAL A 405 -7.00 -11.23 -15.85
CA VAL A 405 -7.45 -12.60 -15.56
C VAL A 405 -6.85 -13.02 -14.24
N LYS A 406 -7.69 -13.48 -13.32
CA LYS A 406 -7.27 -14.05 -12.04
C LYS A 406 -7.70 -15.50 -11.95
N ILE A 407 -6.81 -16.36 -11.48
CA ILE A 407 -7.12 -17.74 -11.09
C ILE A 407 -6.80 -17.90 -9.61
N THR A 408 -7.73 -18.52 -8.88
CA THR A 408 -7.58 -18.91 -7.48
C THR A 408 -7.75 -20.42 -7.37
N LEU A 409 -6.73 -21.11 -6.87
CA LEU A 409 -6.64 -22.55 -6.76
C LEU A 409 -6.46 -22.96 -5.30
N SER A 410 -7.26 -23.89 -4.82
CA SER A 410 -6.95 -24.72 -3.67
C SER A 410 -5.95 -25.80 -4.09
N VAL A 411 -4.87 -25.93 -3.33
CA VAL A 411 -3.77 -26.87 -3.54
C VAL A 411 -3.84 -27.93 -2.46
N GLN A 412 -3.90 -29.20 -2.86
CA GLN A 412 -3.93 -30.34 -1.96
C GLN A 412 -2.88 -31.37 -2.34
N ILE A 413 -2.28 -32.02 -1.34
CA ILE A 413 -1.45 -33.21 -1.56
C ILE A 413 -2.40 -34.42 -1.61
N THR A 414 -2.39 -35.13 -2.74
CA THR A 414 -3.18 -36.35 -2.92
C THR A 414 -2.62 -37.52 -2.10
N ALA A 415 -3.38 -38.60 -1.95
CA ALA A 415 -2.92 -39.83 -1.28
C ALA A 415 -1.63 -40.42 -1.88
N ASN A 416 -1.34 -40.13 -3.15
CA ASN A 416 -0.15 -40.59 -3.86
C ASN A 416 1.01 -39.59 -3.77
N GLY A 417 0.92 -38.56 -2.93
CA GLY A 417 1.95 -37.52 -2.76
C GLY A 417 1.98 -36.46 -3.87
N LYS A 418 1.15 -36.58 -4.90
CA LYS A 418 1.06 -35.61 -6.01
C LYS A 418 0.24 -34.39 -5.63
N LEU A 419 0.58 -33.22 -6.18
CA LEU A 419 -0.21 -32.01 -6.02
C LEU A 419 -1.44 -32.00 -6.94
N LYS A 420 -2.60 -31.72 -6.35
CA LYS A 420 -3.86 -31.47 -7.05
C LYS A 420 -4.29 -30.03 -6.81
N TYR A 421 -4.67 -29.35 -7.90
CA TYR A 421 -5.19 -28.00 -7.87
C TYR A 421 -6.66 -28.02 -8.29
N THR A 422 -7.52 -27.38 -7.50
CA THR A 422 -8.92 -27.17 -7.85
C THR A 422 -9.32 -25.76 -7.54
N GLY A 423 -10.03 -25.09 -8.44
CA GLY A 423 -10.43 -23.73 -8.17
C GLY A 423 -11.20 -23.07 -9.29
N THR A 424 -11.05 -21.76 -9.36
CA THR A 424 -11.90 -20.87 -10.14
C THR A 424 -11.07 -19.77 -10.79
N GLY A 425 -11.51 -19.33 -11.97
CA GLY A 425 -10.95 -18.17 -12.64
C GLY A 425 -12.01 -17.13 -12.94
N ILE A 426 -11.59 -15.85 -12.93
CA ILE A 426 -12.40 -14.69 -13.26
C ILE A 426 -11.66 -13.90 -14.35
N GLY A 427 -12.33 -13.67 -15.48
CA GLY A 427 -11.90 -12.75 -16.53
C GLY A 427 -12.64 -11.43 -16.41
N MET A 428 -11.93 -10.33 -16.18
CA MET A 428 -12.57 -9.05 -15.83
C MET A 428 -13.24 -8.35 -17.01
N THR A 429 -12.60 -8.35 -18.19
CA THR A 429 -13.07 -7.64 -19.39
C THR A 429 -14.50 -7.99 -19.77
N THR A 430 -14.88 -9.26 -19.58
CA THR A 430 -16.20 -9.79 -19.90
C THR A 430 -16.99 -10.23 -18.66
N ALA A 431 -16.45 -9.96 -17.46
CA ALA A 431 -16.97 -10.49 -16.19
C ALA A 431 -17.28 -12.00 -16.25
N THR A 432 -16.44 -12.78 -16.92
CA THR A 432 -16.61 -14.22 -17.12
C THR A 432 -15.99 -15.02 -15.99
N ASN A 433 -16.49 -16.24 -15.80
CA ASN A 433 -15.95 -17.17 -14.83
C ASN A 433 -15.81 -18.59 -15.41
N TYR A 434 -14.94 -19.39 -14.79
CA TYR A 434 -14.69 -20.78 -15.15
C TYR A 434 -14.11 -21.54 -13.94
N SER A 435 -14.21 -22.87 -13.96
CA SER A 435 -13.51 -23.70 -12.96
C SER A 435 -12.25 -24.33 -13.54
N VAL A 436 -11.27 -24.57 -12.69
CA VAL A 436 -9.96 -25.13 -13.03
C VAL A 436 -9.73 -26.39 -12.21
N GLU A 437 -9.26 -27.45 -12.86
CA GLU A 437 -8.75 -28.64 -12.19
C GLU A 437 -7.41 -29.05 -12.84
N LEU A 438 -6.37 -29.23 -12.04
CA LEU A 438 -5.03 -29.64 -12.50
C LEU A 438 -4.45 -30.71 -11.58
N LEU A 439 -3.61 -31.57 -12.13
CA LEU A 439 -2.88 -32.61 -11.43
C LEU A 439 -1.41 -32.59 -11.85
N GLU A 440 -0.52 -32.80 -10.89
CA GLU A 440 0.91 -32.94 -11.13
C GLU A 440 1.23 -34.14 -12.03
N GLN A 441 2.03 -33.89 -13.07
CA GLN A 441 2.43 -34.92 -14.03
C GLN A 441 3.50 -35.84 -13.47
#